data_AF-A0A3P1YG46-F1
#
_entry.id   AF-A0A3P1YG46-F1
#
_cell.length_a   1.000
_cell.length_b   1.000
_cell.length_c   1.000
_cell.angle_alpha   90.00
_cell.angle_beta   90.00
_cell.angle_gamma   90.00
#
_symmetry.space_group_name_H-M   'P 1'
#
loop_
_entity.id
_entity.type
_entity.pdbx_description
1 polymer ?
#
loop_
_entity_poly.entity_id
_entity_poly.type
_entity_poly.pdbx_seq_one_letter_code
_entity_poly.pdbx_strand_id
1 'polypeptide(L)' 'MRLASRFGAASLVRRDRPLTRDELAHYVPSVFSEEKHESRSERYTYIPTITLLDNLQREGFQPFFACQTRV' A
#
# COMPACT_ATOMS: atom_id res chain seq x y z
N MET A 1 -22.44 21.55 -21.20
CA MET A 1 -22.31 20.76 -19.96
C MET A 1 -21.00 19.99 -19.99
N ARG A 2 -20.08 20.22 -19.06
CA ARG A 2 -18.80 19.50 -18.97
C ARG A 2 -19.01 18.31 -18.02
N LEU A 3 -19.20 17.12 -18.58
CA LEU A 3 -19.20 15.88 -17.79
C LEU A 3 -17.82 15.76 -17.13
N ALA A 4 -17.79 15.58 -15.82
CA ALA A 4 -16.55 15.47 -15.07
C ALA A 4 -15.84 14.16 -15.45
N SER A 5 -14.77 14.24 -16.25
CA SER A 5 -13.80 13.15 -16.40
C SER A 5 -12.78 13.25 -15.29
N ARG A 6 -13.05 12.63 -14.15
CA ARG A 6 -12.06 12.45 -13.07
C ARG A 6 -11.99 10.98 -12.71
N PHE A 7 -11.57 10.16 -13.66
CA PHE A 7 -11.07 8.84 -13.32
C PHE A 7 -9.73 9.05 -12.59
N GLY A 8 -9.73 8.85 -11.27
CA GLY A 8 -8.50 8.87 -10.47
C GLY A 8 -7.60 7.70 -10.88
N ALA A 9 -6.30 7.82 -10.62
CA ALA A 9 -5.38 6.70 -10.72
C ALA A 9 -5.93 5.53 -9.89
N ALA A 10 -5.89 4.32 -10.45
CA ALA A 10 -6.35 3.13 -9.75
C ALA A 10 -5.51 2.93 -8.49
N SER A 11 -6.15 2.89 -7.33
CA SER A 11 -5.49 2.65 -6.03
C SER A 11 -5.69 1.22 -5.54
N LEU A 12 -6.13 0.31 -6.42
CA LEU A 12 -6.45 -1.09 -6.11
C LEU A 12 -5.90 -2.01 -7.19
N VAL A 13 -5.36 -3.16 -6.75
CA VAL A 13 -4.90 -4.23 -7.62
C VAL A 13 -5.25 -5.59 -7.02
N ARG A 14 -5.66 -6.53 -7.88
CA ARG A 14 -5.83 -7.95 -7.56
C ARG A 14 -5.25 -8.79 -8.69
N ARG A 15 -4.50 -9.84 -8.35
CA ARG A 15 -3.94 -10.81 -9.30
C ARG A 15 -4.14 -12.24 -8.78
N ASP A 16 -4.06 -13.19 -9.69
CA ASP A 16 -4.00 -14.64 -9.43
C ASP A 16 -2.58 -15.13 -9.08
N ARG A 17 -1.57 -14.28 -9.32
CA ARG A 17 -0.18 -14.41 -8.88
C ARG A 17 0.17 -13.41 -7.78
N PRO A 18 1.26 -13.63 -7.02
CA PRO A 18 1.80 -12.62 -6.12
C PRO A 18 2.04 -11.27 -6.81
N LEU A 19 1.75 -10.19 -6.10
CA LEU A 19 2.02 -8.82 -6.53
C LEU A 19 3.53 -8.55 -6.49
N THR A 20 4.04 -7.90 -7.53
CA THR A 20 5.44 -7.47 -7.57
C THR A 20 5.66 -6.24 -6.71
N ARG A 21 6.92 -5.97 -6.35
CA ARG A 21 7.28 -4.74 -5.61
C ARG A 21 6.91 -3.47 -6.39
N ASP A 22 7.02 -3.52 -7.71
CA ASP A 22 6.64 -2.40 -8.59
C ASP A 22 5.13 -2.19 -8.63
N GLU A 23 4.34 -3.27 -8.64
CA GLU A 23 2.88 -3.18 -8.52
C GLU A 23 2.49 -2.58 -7.16
N LEU A 24 3.12 -3.03 -6.07
CA LEU A 24 2.87 -2.44 -4.76
C LEU A 24 3.25 -0.94 -4.73
N ALA A 25 4.39 -0.57 -5.31
CA ALA A 25 4.82 0.83 -5.35
C ALA A 25 3.88 1.72 -6.18
N HIS A 26 3.28 1.16 -7.23
CA HIS A 26 2.33 1.87 -8.09
C HIS A 26 0.96 2.05 -7.41
N TYR A 27 0.40 0.99 -6.85
CA TYR A 27 -0.98 0.98 -6.33
C TYR A 27 -1.07 1.39 -4.85
N VAL A 28 -0.07 1.05 -4.04
CA VAL A 28 -0.05 1.26 -2.58
C VAL A 28 1.28 1.86 -2.09
N PRO A 29 1.70 3.04 -2.60
CA PRO A 29 2.99 3.63 -2.26
C PRO A 29 3.19 3.86 -0.74
N SER A 30 2.12 4.03 0.04
CA SER A 30 2.23 4.24 1.50
C SER A 30 2.81 3.04 2.26
N VAL A 31 2.78 1.85 1.67
CA VAL A 31 3.41 0.65 2.24
C VAL A 31 4.92 0.84 2.41
N PHE A 32 5.54 1.64 1.54
CA PHE A 32 6.97 1.94 1.56
C PHE A 32 7.32 3.16 2.41
N SER A 33 6.36 3.74 3.15
CA SER A 33 6.65 4.82 4.08
C SER A 33 7.56 4.32 5.21
N GLU A 34 8.60 5.09 5.52
CA GLU A 34 9.51 4.81 6.63
C GLU A 34 9.06 5.49 7.93
N GLU A 35 8.15 6.45 7.83
CA GLU A 35 7.65 7.24 8.95
C GLU A 35 6.15 7.06 9.16
N LYS A 36 5.72 7.36 10.39
CA LYS A 36 4.31 7.41 10.76
C LYS A 36 3.64 8.63 10.15
N HIS A 37 2.34 8.53 9.90
CA HIS A 37 1.55 9.70 9.52
C HIS A 37 1.59 10.79 10.61
N GLU A 38 1.66 12.06 10.21
CA GLU A 38 1.77 13.22 11.13
C GLU A 38 0.65 13.27 12.18
N SER A 39 -0.53 12.76 11.83
CA SER A 39 -1.69 12.68 12.73
C SER A 39 -1.53 11.67 13.88
N ARG A 40 -0.42 10.90 13.93
CA ARG A 40 -0.16 9.90 14.97
C ARG A 40 0.62 10.51 16.12
N SER A 41 0.07 10.37 17.33
CA SER A 41 0.72 10.83 18.58
C SER A 41 2.10 10.22 18.80
N GLU A 42 2.91 10.82 19.68
CA GLU A 42 4.23 10.32 20.07
C GLU A 42 4.21 8.92 20.69
N ARG A 43 3.11 8.56 21.38
CA ARG A 43 2.95 7.22 21.97
C ARG A 43 2.71 6.12 20.93
N TYR A 44 2.46 6.47 19.67
CA TYR A 44 2.26 5.49 18.61
C TYR A 44 3.61 4.94 18.13
N THR A 45 3.84 3.66 18.39
CA THR A 45 5.01 2.93 17.88
C THR A 45 4.72 2.52 16.45
N TYR A 46 5.43 3.13 15.50
CA TYR A 46 5.30 2.82 14.09
C TYR A 46 6.28 1.74 13.68
N ILE A 47 5.77 0.77 12.93
CA ILE A 47 6.57 -0.26 12.25
C ILE A 47 6.27 -0.08 10.76
N PRO A 48 7.29 0.14 9.91
CA PRO A 48 7.08 0.26 8.47
C PRO A 48 6.38 -0.98 7.90
N THR A 49 5.33 -0.75 7.11
CA THR A 49 4.52 -1.83 6.55
C THR A 49 5.34 -2.72 5.62
N ILE A 50 6.29 -2.17 4.88
CA ILE A 50 7.19 -2.95 4.02
C ILE A 50 8.01 -3.96 4.83
N THR A 51 8.48 -3.61 6.03
CA THR A 51 9.20 -4.54 6.91
C THR A 51 8.32 -5.72 7.33
N LEU A 52 7.05 -5.46 7.63
CA LEU A 52 6.09 -6.52 7.94
C LEU A 52 5.89 -7.44 6.72
N LEU A 53 5.70 -6.86 5.54
CA LEU A 53 5.47 -7.63 4.30
C LEU A 53 6.69 -8.48 3.92
N ASP A 54 7.91 -7.95 4.04
CA ASP A 54 9.13 -8.70 3.75
C ASP A 54 9.27 -9.92 4.67
N ASN A 55 8.92 -9.77 5.96
CA ASN A 55 8.92 -10.88 6.91
C ASN A 55 7.84 -11.90 6.59
N LEU A 56 6.62 -11.45 6.24
CA LEU A 56 5.55 -12.34 5.81
C LEU A 56 5.94 -13.13 4.55
N GLN A 57 6.62 -12.50 3.59
CA GLN A 57 7.10 -13.16 2.38
C GLN A 57 8.15 -14.24 2.68
N ARG A 58 9.05 -14.00 3.64
CA ARG A 58 10.02 -15.00 4.11
C ARG A 58 9.36 -16.23 4.71
N GLU A 59 8.24 -16.05 5.39
CA GLU A 59 7.40 -17.12 5.94
C GLU A 59 6.45 -17.75 4.90
N GLY A 60 6.54 -17.36 3.62
CA GLY A 60 5.74 -17.91 2.53
C GLY A 60 4.38 -17.24 2.30
N PHE A 61 4.06 -16.17 3.03
CA PHE A 61 2.83 -15.39 2.81
C PHE A 61 3.05 -14.35 1.71
N GLN A 62 2.23 -14.39 0.67
CA GLN A 62 2.38 -13.55 -0.52
C GLN A 62 1.15 -12.63 -0.71
N PRO A 63 1.32 -11.36 -1.11
CA PRO A 63 0.20 -10.46 -1.37
C PRO A 63 -0.40 -10.72 -2.76
N PHE A 64 -1.72 -10.93 -2.84
CA PHE A 64 -2.47 -11.08 -4.11
C PHE A 64 -3.45 -9.93 -4.35
N PHE A 65 -3.63 -9.07 -3.35
CA PHE A 65 -4.53 -7.94 -3.35
C PHE A 65 -3.91 -6.78 -2.56
N ALA A 66 -4.03 -5.57 -3.08
CA ALA A 66 -3.62 -4.36 -2.38
C ALA A 66 -4.55 -3.20 -2.74
N CYS A 67 -4.83 -2.34 -1.77
CA CYS A 67 -5.61 -1.13 -1.96
C CYS A 67 -5.10 -0.01 -1.05
N GLN A 68 -5.06 1.22 -1.56
CA GLN A 68 -4.74 2.41 -0.79
C GLN A 68 -5.95 3.34 -0.75
N THR A 69 -6.28 3.78 0.45
CA THR A 69 -7.27 4.85 0.70
C THR A 69 -6.56 6.14 1.07
N ARG A 70 -7.26 7.26 0.90
CA ARG A 70 -6.82 8.54 1.45
C ARG A 70 -7.09 8.55 2.95
N VAL A 71 -6.18 9.15 3.70
CA VAL A 71 -6.22 9.32 5.16
C VAL A 71 -6.18 10.80 5.50
#